data_AF-A0A6J4N617-F1
#
_entry.id   AF-A0A6J4N617-F1
#
_cell.length_a   1.000
_cell.length_b   1.000
_cell.length_c   1.000
_cell.angle_alpha   90.00
_cell.angle_beta   90.00
_cell.angle_gamma   90.00
#
_symmetry.space_group_name_H-M   'P 1'
#
loop_
_entity.id
_entity.type
_entity.pdbx_description
1 polymer ?
#
loop_
_entity_poly.entity_id
_entity_poly.type
_entity_poly.pdbx_seq_one_letter_code
_entity_poly.pdbx_strand_id
1 'polypeptide(L)'
;MMTRRGRGEDSIYREGDRWRGAASFGYGPDGRRVRKKVTGATKAEVVRKLRDLRAEVDSGRAVPDDRLTAGVFLDRWVTKSLPGQVSERTLDSYADTVRLHLSPALSRKVLRKLTVDDVDQLLTWKREAGYSPNTVRIIRAVLRRALRQAEREGLISRNVAALSAAPRVRGDEAVPCPSSRRAA
;
A
#
# COMPACT_ATOMS: atom_id res chain seq x y z
N MET A 1 -3.14 -18.57 -43.81
CA MET A 1 -4.11 -17.51 -43.48
C MET A 1 -4.08 -17.27 -41.99
N MET A 2 -3.78 -16.05 -41.56
CA MET A 2 -3.65 -15.69 -40.14
C MET A 2 -5.07 -15.43 -39.60
N THR A 3 -5.61 -16.37 -38.84
CA THR A 3 -6.94 -16.28 -38.24
C THR A 3 -7.01 -15.02 -37.39
N ARG A 4 -7.86 -14.07 -37.79
CA ARG A 4 -8.15 -12.85 -37.02
C ARG A 4 -8.75 -13.29 -35.68
N ARG A 5 -7.95 -13.15 -34.62
CA ARG A 5 -8.34 -13.41 -33.23
C ARG A 5 -9.40 -12.39 -32.79
N GLY A 6 -10.41 -12.87 -32.07
CA GLY A 6 -11.62 -12.15 -31.70
C GLY A 6 -11.34 -10.82 -31.01
N ARG A 7 -12.20 -9.84 -31.29
CA ARG A 7 -12.13 -8.47 -30.74
C ARG A 7 -12.17 -8.53 -29.21
N GLY A 8 -11.00 -8.45 -28.56
CA GLY A 8 -10.87 -8.42 -27.10
C GLY A 8 -9.82 -9.38 -26.53
N GLU A 9 -9.28 -10.29 -27.35
CA GLU A 9 -8.51 -11.45 -26.90
C GLU A 9 -7.08 -11.11 -26.44
N ASP A 10 -6.86 -11.44 -25.17
CA ASP A 10 -5.60 -11.71 -24.50
C ASP A 10 -4.53 -12.25 -25.45
N SER A 11 -3.59 -11.37 -25.81
CA SER A 11 -2.51 -11.71 -26.72
C SER A 11 -1.37 -12.31 -25.93
N ILE A 12 -1.23 -13.64 -25.96
CA ILE A 12 -0.07 -14.34 -25.39
C ILE A 12 0.90 -14.68 -26.51
N TYR A 13 2.14 -14.22 -26.39
CA TYR A 13 3.22 -14.44 -27.34
C TYR A 13 4.55 -14.65 -26.62
N ARG A 14 5.47 -15.38 -27.25
CA ARG A 14 6.83 -15.58 -26.74
C ARG A 14 7.74 -14.48 -27.29
N GLU A 15 8.49 -13.83 -26.41
CA GLU A 15 9.48 -12.80 -26.76
C GLU A 15 10.83 -13.22 -26.17
N GLY A 16 11.69 -13.77 -27.04
CA GLY A 16 12.96 -14.41 -26.63
C GLY A 16 12.71 -15.58 -25.67
N ASP A 17 13.34 -15.53 -24.51
CA ASP A 17 13.24 -16.56 -23.47
C ASP A 17 12.05 -16.37 -22.51
N ARG A 18 11.21 -15.35 -22.72
CA ARG A 18 10.07 -15.04 -21.84
C ARG A 18 8.76 -15.05 -22.58
N TRP A 19 7.70 -15.43 -21.89
CA TRP A 19 6.33 -15.32 -22.37
C TRP A 19 5.77 -13.96 -21.95
N ARG A 20 5.05 -13.31 -22.86
CA ARG A 20 4.32 -12.06 -22.60
C ARG A 20 2.84 -12.27 -22.91
N GLY A 21 1.99 -11.79 -22.02
CA GLY A 21 0.53 -11.78 -22.18
C GLY A 21 0.01 -10.36 -22.09
N ALA A 22 -0.91 -9.98 -22.97
CA ALA A 22 -1.51 -8.66 -22.91
C ALA A 22 -3.03 -8.77 -22.98
N ALA A 23 -3.72 -8.43 -21.89
CA ALA A 23 -5.19 -8.39 -21.84
C ALA A 23 -5.70 -6.95 -21.76
N SER A 24 -6.87 -6.74 -22.36
CA SER A 24 -7.61 -5.49 -22.31
C SER A 24 -8.74 -5.63 -21.31
N PHE A 25 -8.79 -4.76 -20.30
CA PHE A 25 -9.79 -4.81 -19.22
C PHE A 25 -10.86 -3.73 -19.38
N GLY A 26 -11.22 -3.39 -20.63
CA GLY A 26 -12.15 -2.30 -20.95
C GLY A 26 -11.52 -0.91 -20.92
N TYR A 27 -12.31 0.08 -20.53
CA TYR A 27 -11.96 1.50 -20.47
C TYR A 27 -11.91 1.97 -19.02
N GLY A 28 -10.90 2.76 -18.68
CA GLY A 28 -10.76 3.38 -17.37
C GLY A 28 -11.70 4.57 -17.20
N PRO A 29 -11.78 5.15 -15.99
CA PRO A 29 -12.61 6.33 -15.72
C PRO A 29 -12.18 7.57 -16.53
N ASP A 30 -10.97 7.56 -17.09
CA ASP A 30 -10.42 8.56 -18.01
C ASP A 30 -10.81 8.32 -19.48
N GLY A 31 -11.66 7.33 -19.76
CA GLY A 31 -12.05 6.92 -21.11
C GLY A 31 -10.92 6.25 -21.90
N ARG A 32 -9.76 5.98 -21.28
CA ARG A 32 -8.64 5.32 -21.96
C ARG A 32 -8.72 3.81 -21.80
N ARG A 33 -8.36 3.09 -22.86
CA ARG A 33 -8.34 1.62 -22.85
C ARG A 33 -7.29 1.12 -21.85
N VAL A 34 -7.72 0.40 -20.80
CA VAL A 34 -6.79 -0.15 -19.82
C VAL A 34 -6.26 -1.48 -20.33
N ARG A 35 -5.03 -1.44 -20.85
CA ARG A 35 -4.30 -2.63 -21.29
C ARG A 35 -3.22 -2.97 -20.29
N LYS A 36 -3.24 -4.19 -19.76
CA LYS A 36 -2.16 -4.70 -18.90
C LYS A 36 -1.36 -5.76 -19.62
N LYS A 37 -0.05 -5.66 -19.44
CA LYS A 37 0.94 -6.60 -19.96
C LYS A 37 1.54 -7.34 -18.77
N VAL A 38 1.55 -8.66 -18.85
CA VAL A 38 2.20 -9.56 -17.89
C VAL A 38 3.31 -10.32 -18.60
N THR A 39 4.36 -10.65 -17.86
CA THR A 39 5.46 -11.48 -18.36
C THR A 39 5.67 -12.67 -17.43
N GLY A 40 6.14 -13.79 -17.97
CA GLY A 40 6.42 -15.02 -17.23
C GLY A 40 7.50 -15.84 -17.92
N ALA A 41 8.08 -16.79 -17.19
CA ALA A 41 9.03 -17.74 -17.74
C ALA A 41 8.32 -18.82 -18.58
N THR A 42 7.05 -19.11 -18.28
CA THR A 42 6.25 -20.11 -18.98
C THR A 42 4.93 -19.54 -19.49
N LYS A 43 4.36 -20.17 -20.52
CA LYS A 43 3.02 -19.85 -21.03
C LYS A 43 1.96 -20.00 -19.91
N ALA A 44 2.08 -21.04 -19.08
CA ALA A 44 1.17 -21.33 -17.99
C ALA A 44 1.17 -20.22 -16.91
N GLU A 45 2.35 -19.68 -16.55
CA GLU A 45 2.44 -18.54 -15.64
C GLU A 45 1.74 -17.30 -16.18
N VAL A 46 1.91 -17.03 -17.47
CA VAL A 46 1.27 -15.89 -18.13
C VAL A 46 -0.25 -16.04 -18.14
N VAL A 47 -0.76 -17.23 -18.47
CA VAL A 47 -2.21 -17.52 -18.42
C VAL A 47 -2.75 -17.35 -17.00
N ARG A 48 -2.05 -17.87 -15.98
CA ARG A 48 -2.46 -17.70 -14.57
C ARG A 48 -2.54 -16.24 -14.18
N LYS A 49 -1.49 -15.44 -14.47
CA LYS A 49 -1.47 -14.00 -14.18
C LYS A 49 -2.59 -13.24 -14.88
N LEU A 50 -2.93 -13.61 -16.13
CA LEU A 50 -4.05 -12.99 -16.85
C LEU A 50 -5.41 -13.36 -16.23
N ARG A 51 -5.59 -14.61 -15.79
CA ARG A 51 -6.79 -15.06 -15.08
C ARG A 51 -6.96 -14.32 -13.75
N ASP A 52 -5.89 -14.19 -12.97
CA ASP A 52 -5.92 -13.47 -11.69
C ASP A 52 -6.31 -12.00 -11.90
N LEU A 53 -5.75 -11.34 -12.92
CA LEU A 53 -6.13 -9.97 -13.28
C LEU A 53 -7.59 -9.85 -13.70
N ARG A 54 -8.13 -10.85 -14.41
CA ARG A 54 -9.53 -10.88 -14.83
C ARG A 54 -10.46 -11.06 -13.64
N ALA A 55 -10.16 -12.00 -12.75
CA ALA A 55 -10.92 -12.21 -11.53
C ALA A 55 -10.98 -10.96 -10.64
N GLU A 56 -9.89 -10.19 -10.58
CA GLU A 56 -9.86 -8.92 -9.85
C GLU A 56 -10.80 -7.87 -10.47
N VAL A 57 -10.81 -7.74 -11.79
CA VAL A 57 -11.72 -6.81 -12.49
C VAL A 57 -13.17 -7.27 -12.40
N ASP A 58 -13.44 -8.57 -12.59
CA ASP A 58 -14.78 -9.16 -12.50
C ASP A 58 -15.35 -9.04 -11.07
N SER A 59 -14.49 -9.01 -10.04
CA SER A 59 -14.89 -8.73 -8.65
C SER A 59 -15.28 -7.27 -8.37
N GLY A 60 -15.38 -6.43 -9.41
CA GLY A 60 -15.76 -5.02 -9.31
C GLY A 60 -14.63 -4.11 -8.83
N ARG A 61 -13.39 -4.60 -8.77
CA ARG A 61 -12.23 -3.79 -8.37
C ARG A 61 -11.62 -3.11 -9.58
N ALA A 62 -11.17 -1.87 -9.37
CA ALA A 62 -10.49 -1.09 -10.42
C ALA A 62 -9.27 -1.86 -10.94
N VAL A 63 -8.98 -1.71 -12.24
CA VAL A 63 -7.84 -2.38 -12.86
C VAL A 63 -6.57 -2.02 -12.08
N PRO A 64 -5.78 -3.00 -11.60
CA PRO A 64 -4.61 -2.73 -10.77
C PRO A 64 -3.70 -1.67 -11.39
N ASP A 65 -3.46 -0.55 -10.70
CA ASP A 65 -2.44 0.39 -11.16
C ASP A 65 -1.06 0.02 -10.58
N ASP A 66 -0.33 -0.82 -11.31
CA ASP A 66 1.04 -1.20 -10.95
C ASP A 66 2.04 -0.03 -10.95
N ARG A 67 1.64 1.18 -11.37
CA ARG A 67 2.49 2.38 -11.38
C ARG A 67 2.27 3.25 -10.16
N LEU A 68 1.15 3.13 -9.45
CA LEU A 68 0.88 3.94 -8.28
C LEU A 68 1.78 3.50 -7.13
N THR A 69 2.76 4.33 -6.79
CA THR A 69 3.62 4.09 -5.63
C THR A 69 2.97 4.54 -4.34
N ALA A 70 3.37 3.94 -3.23
CA ALA A 70 2.90 4.34 -1.91
C ALA A 70 3.27 5.80 -1.60
N GLY A 71 4.41 6.30 -2.08
CA GLY A 71 4.80 7.72 -1.92
C GLY A 71 3.82 8.67 -2.59
N VAL A 72 3.52 8.45 -3.87
CA VAL A 72 2.57 9.28 -4.63
C VAL A 72 1.18 9.21 -4.01
N PHE A 73 0.76 8.03 -3.57
CA PHE A 73 -0.51 7.88 -2.88
C PHE A 73 -0.56 8.62 -1.54
N LEU A 74 0.48 8.49 -0.70
CA LEU A 74 0.54 9.14 0.61
C LEU A 74 0.56 10.68 0.47
N ASP A 75 1.29 11.20 -0.51
CA ASP A 75 1.30 12.63 -0.82
C ASP A 75 -0.07 13.12 -1.28
N ARG A 76 -0.72 12.40 -2.20
CA ARG A 76 -2.11 12.68 -2.62
C ARG A 76 -3.08 12.62 -1.44
N TRP A 77 -2.90 11.67 -0.53
CA TRP A 77 -3.76 11.48 0.62
C TRP A 77 -3.69 12.67 1.58
N VAL A 78 -2.48 13.17 1.86
CA VAL A 78 -2.27 14.36 2.69
C VAL A 78 -2.78 15.63 2.03
N THR A 79 -2.54 15.80 0.73
CA THR A 79 -2.86 17.05 0.03
C THR A 79 -4.31 17.16 -0.44
N LYS A 80 -4.98 16.03 -0.74
CA LYS A 80 -6.32 16.03 -1.34
C LYS A 80 -7.39 15.34 -0.51
N SER A 81 -7.05 14.29 0.24
CA SER A 81 -8.06 13.47 0.93
C SER A 81 -8.28 13.89 2.38
N LEU A 82 -7.23 14.32 3.07
CA LEU A 82 -7.28 14.73 4.48
C LEU A 82 -7.85 16.14 4.76
N PRO A 83 -7.64 17.16 3.91
CA PRO A 83 -8.21 18.48 4.13
C PRO A 83 -9.74 18.41 4.29
N GLY A 84 -10.28 19.07 5.31
CA GLY A 84 -11.72 19.06 5.63
C GLY A 84 -12.22 17.85 6.42
N GLN A 85 -11.41 16.80 6.59
CA GLN A 85 -11.75 15.65 7.46
C GLN A 85 -11.09 15.71 8.84
N VAL A 86 -10.02 16.47 8.97
CA VAL A 86 -9.24 16.63 10.21
C VAL A 86 -8.90 18.10 10.42
N SER A 87 -8.58 18.48 11.66
CA SER A 87 -8.07 19.83 11.96
C SER A 87 -6.72 20.06 11.28
N GLU A 88 -6.43 21.32 10.96
CA GLU A 88 -5.17 21.72 10.32
C GLU A 88 -3.93 21.21 11.07
N ARG A 89 -3.92 21.34 12.41
CA ARG A 89 -2.84 20.80 13.26
C ARG A 89 -2.64 19.29 13.12
N THR A 90 -3.72 18.54 12.92
CA THR A 90 -3.66 17.09 12.70
C THR A 90 -3.14 16.78 11.30
N LEU A 91 -3.54 17.58 10.31
CA LEU A 91 -3.06 17.48 8.94
C LEU A 91 -1.55 17.70 8.88
N ASP A 92 -1.04 18.75 9.53
CA ASP A 92 0.40 19.03 9.61
C ASP A 92 1.17 17.88 10.25
N SER A 93 0.66 17.37 11.39
CA SER A 93 1.26 16.24 12.09
C SER A 93 1.33 14.98 11.21
N TYR A 94 0.28 14.75 10.41
CA TYR A 94 0.24 13.62 9.47
C TYR A 94 1.18 13.84 8.29
N ALA A 95 1.22 15.06 7.74
CA ALA A 95 2.11 15.45 6.65
C ALA A 95 3.58 15.25 7.04
N ASP A 96 3.97 15.70 8.23
CA ASP A 96 5.32 15.50 8.76
C ASP A 96 5.63 14.03 8.99
N THR A 97 4.70 13.27 9.56
CA THR A 97 4.89 11.82 9.74
C THR A 97 5.12 11.12 8.39
N VAL A 98 4.33 11.47 7.37
CA VAL A 98 4.48 10.93 6.02
C VAL A 98 5.83 11.31 5.43
N ARG A 99 6.18 12.60 5.45
CA ARG A 99 7.40 13.14 4.84
C ARG A 99 8.68 12.62 5.51
N LEU A 100 8.72 12.60 6.84
CA LEU A 100 9.93 12.28 7.62
C LEU A 100 10.12 10.77 7.82
N HIS A 101 9.04 9.98 7.87
CA HIS A 101 9.13 8.58 8.26
C HIS A 101 8.66 7.60 7.19
N LEU A 102 7.58 7.88 6.47
CA LEU A 102 7.01 6.94 5.49
C LEU A 102 7.66 7.08 4.11
N SER A 103 7.84 8.31 3.62
CA SER A 103 8.42 8.57 2.29
C SER A 103 9.83 7.99 2.10
N PRO A 104 10.77 8.09 3.05
CA PRO A 104 12.11 7.53 2.86
C PRO A 104 12.13 6.01 2.59
N ALA A 105 11.19 5.27 3.19
CA ALA A 105 11.15 3.82 3.08
C ALA A 105 10.19 3.30 2.01
N LEU A 106 9.04 3.97 1.82
CA LEU A 106 7.93 3.45 1.04
C LEU A 106 7.70 4.17 -0.30
N SER A 107 8.37 5.30 -0.55
CA SER A 107 8.13 6.13 -1.74
C SER A 107 8.26 5.38 -3.07
N ARG A 108 9.22 4.47 -3.18
CA ARG A 108 9.51 3.71 -4.40
C ARG A 108 8.71 2.41 -4.54
N LYS A 109 8.06 1.95 -3.46
CA LYS A 109 7.29 0.70 -3.49
C LYS A 109 5.92 0.93 -4.11
N VAL A 110 5.51 0.01 -4.99
CA VAL A 110 4.16 0.01 -5.58
C VAL A 110 3.15 -0.26 -4.47
N LEU A 111 2.11 0.56 -4.38
CA LEU A 111 1.13 0.52 -3.28
C LEU A 111 0.49 -0.88 -3.12
N ARG A 112 0.15 -1.53 -4.24
CA ARG A 112 -0.44 -2.88 -4.25
C ARG A 112 0.55 -4.00 -3.90
N LYS A 113 1.86 -3.76 -4.05
CA LYS A 113 2.91 -4.73 -3.71
C LYS A 113 3.40 -4.59 -2.28
N LEU A 114 2.86 -3.65 -1.51
CA LEU A 114 3.23 -3.47 -0.12
C LEU A 114 2.82 -4.72 0.67
N THR A 115 3.77 -5.31 1.39
CA THR A 115 3.56 -6.50 2.21
C THR A 115 3.53 -6.13 3.70
N VAL A 116 3.14 -7.10 4.53
CA VAL A 116 3.18 -6.94 6.00
C VAL A 116 4.63 -6.81 6.49
N ASP A 117 5.51 -7.62 5.91
CA ASP A 117 6.95 -7.60 6.19
C ASP A 117 7.59 -6.23 5.90
N ASP A 118 7.20 -5.56 4.81
CA ASP A 118 7.67 -4.20 4.52
C ASP A 118 7.31 -3.19 5.62
N VAL A 119 6.13 -3.35 6.23
CA VAL A 119 5.67 -2.49 7.32
C VAL A 119 6.42 -2.85 8.61
N ASP A 120 6.59 -4.13 8.90
CA ASP A 120 7.29 -4.59 10.10
C ASP A 120 8.78 -4.20 10.08
N GLN A 121 9.43 -4.30 8.92
CA GLN A 121 10.81 -3.81 8.72
C GLN A 121 10.91 -2.30 8.93
N LEU A 122 9.96 -1.52 8.40
CA LEU A 122 9.93 -0.08 8.62
C LEU A 122 9.82 0.25 10.11
N LEU A 123 8.92 -0.41 10.85
CA LEU A 123 8.74 -0.17 12.28
C LEU A 123 9.95 -0.61 13.09
N THR A 124 10.61 -1.71 12.70
CA THR A 124 11.84 -2.20 13.33
C THR A 124 12.99 -1.22 13.11
N TRP A 125 13.21 -0.77 11.88
CA TRP A 125 14.22 0.23 11.55
C TRP A 125 14.02 1.53 12.33
N LYS A 126 12.77 1.98 12.52
CA LYS A 126 12.49 3.17 13.35
C LYS A 126 12.74 2.94 14.84
N ARG A 127 12.53 1.73 15.36
CA ARG A 127 12.93 1.42 16.75
C ARG A 127 14.44 1.42 16.92
N GLU A 128 15.17 0.81 15.98
CA GLU A 128 16.64 0.77 15.99
C GLU A 128 17.26 2.16 15.85
N ALA A 129 16.60 3.07 15.12
CA ALA A 129 16.99 4.47 15.02
C ALA A 129 16.75 5.29 16.31
N GLY A 130 16.27 4.67 17.40
CA GLY A 130 16.11 5.31 18.71
C GLY A 130 14.80 6.09 18.91
N TYR A 131 13.81 5.95 18.02
CA TYR A 131 12.52 6.62 18.20
C TYR A 131 11.71 5.99 19.34
N SER A 132 10.98 6.83 20.07
CA SER A 132 10.13 6.37 21.17
C SER A 132 9.09 5.34 20.71
N PRO A 133 8.70 4.38 21.56
CA PRO A 133 7.66 3.42 21.21
C PRO A 133 6.33 4.09 20.81
N ASN A 134 6.03 5.25 21.41
CA ASN A 134 4.85 6.03 21.07
C ASN A 134 4.93 6.62 19.65
N THR A 135 6.09 7.15 19.24
CA THR A 135 6.32 7.66 17.89
C THR A 135 6.12 6.55 16.85
N VAL A 136 6.66 5.36 17.10
CA VAL A 136 6.50 4.19 16.21
C VAL A 136 5.02 3.78 16.09
N ARG A 137 4.25 3.85 17.19
CA ARG A 137 2.80 3.62 17.16
C ARG A 137 2.07 4.66 16.30
N ILE A 138 2.44 5.93 16.41
CA ILE A 138 1.85 7.02 15.61
C ILE A 138 2.13 6.80 14.13
N ILE A 139 3.37 6.48 13.76
CA ILE A 139 3.75 6.16 12.36
C ILE A 139 2.87 5.04 11.80
N ARG A 140 2.70 3.94 12.55
CA ARG A 140 1.81 2.83 12.16
C ARG A 140 0.35 3.27 12.05
N ALA A 141 -0.13 4.09 12.98
CA ALA A 141 -1.52 4.57 12.98
C ALA A 141 -1.83 5.44 11.75
N VAL A 142 -0.92 6.35 11.40
CA VAL A 142 -1.01 7.20 10.19
C VAL A 142 -1.01 6.33 8.94
N LEU A 143 -0.07 5.39 8.81
CA LEU A 143 -0.01 4.49 7.67
C LEU A 143 -1.28 3.63 7.56
N ARG A 144 -1.77 3.10 8.68
CA ARG A 144 -3.02 2.32 8.71
C ARG A 144 -4.22 3.15 8.24
N ARG A 145 -4.31 4.42 8.64
CA ARG A 145 -5.39 5.32 8.21
C ARG A 145 -5.30 5.61 6.72
N ALA A 146 -4.10 5.88 6.19
CA ALA A 146 -3.89 6.07 4.76
C ALA A 146 -4.31 4.83 3.95
N LEU A 147 -3.89 3.63 4.37
CA LEU A 147 -4.24 2.39 3.68
C LEU A 147 -5.74 2.05 3.79
N ARG A 148 -6.44 2.46 4.85
CA ARG A 148 -7.90 2.35 4.91
C ARG A 148 -8.57 3.20 3.83
N GLN A 149 -8.04 4.38 3.56
CA GLN A 149 -8.54 5.22 2.47
C GLN A 149 -8.25 4.57 1.10
N ALA A 150 -7.06 4.01 0.91
CA ALA A 150 -6.72 3.27 -0.31
C ALA A 150 -7.65 2.06 -0.54
N GLU A 151 -8.01 1.35 0.53
CA GLU A 151 -8.94 0.22 0.49
C GLU A 151 -10.37 0.68 0.12
N ARG A 152 -10.84 1.79 0.70
CA ARG A 152 -12.12 2.41 0.34
C ARG A 152 -12.18 2.86 -1.12
N GLU A 153 -11.06 3.35 -1.65
CA GLU A 153 -10.92 3.74 -3.06
C GLU A 153 -10.67 2.55 -4.00
N GLY A 154 -10.58 1.32 -3.47
CA GLY A 154 -10.37 0.10 -4.26
C GLY A 154 -8.97 -0.02 -4.86
N LEU A 155 -7.99 0.75 -4.38
CA LEU A 155 -6.61 0.74 -4.87
C LEU A 155 -5.80 -0.46 -4.34
N ILE A 156 -6.14 -0.93 -3.14
CA ILE A 156 -5.54 -2.10 -2.50
C ILE A 156 -6.63 -3.11 -2.13
N SER A 157 -6.30 -4.39 -2.21
CA SER A 157 -7.24 -5.47 -1.86
C SER A 157 -7.42 -5.66 -0.36
N ARG A 158 -6.42 -5.28 0.44
CA ARG A 158 -6.43 -5.40 1.91
C ARG A 158 -5.50 -4.39 2.56
N ASN A 159 -5.86 -3.92 3.74
CA ASN A 159 -4.98 -3.08 4.55
C ASN A 159 -3.85 -3.87 5.23
N VAL A 160 -2.65 -3.83 4.67
CA VAL A 160 -1.48 -4.53 5.22
C VAL A 160 -0.97 -3.98 6.55
N ALA A 161 -1.12 -2.68 6.81
CA ALA A 161 -0.71 -2.08 8.08
C ALA A 161 -1.63 -2.47 9.26
N ALA A 162 -2.87 -2.86 8.97
CA ALA A 162 -3.77 -3.42 9.98
C ALA A 162 -3.36 -4.84 10.40
N LEU A 163 -2.74 -5.60 9.48
CA LEU A 163 -2.29 -6.97 9.70
C LEU A 163 -0.90 -7.05 10.36
N SER A 164 -0.08 -6.01 10.21
CA SER A 164 1.22 -5.88 10.89
C SER A 164 1.06 -5.87 12.42
N ALA A 165 1.90 -6.65 13.10
CA ALA A 165 1.90 -6.76 14.55
C ALA A 165 2.31 -5.42 15.17
N ALA A 166 1.43 -4.84 16.00
CA ALA A 166 1.80 -3.65 16.74
C ALA A 166 2.90 -4.01 17.76
N PRO A 167 3.98 -3.21 17.91
CA PRO A 167 3.81 -2.20 18.92
C PRO A 167 3.52 -2.57 20.36
N ARG A 168 3.81 -3.76 20.94
CA ARG A 168 3.49 -3.97 22.37
C ARG A 168 4.32 -2.96 23.17
N VAL A 169 3.66 -1.89 23.59
CA VAL A 169 4.18 -0.92 24.54
C VAL A 169 3.71 -1.45 25.87
N ARG A 170 4.65 -1.95 26.69
CA ARG A 170 4.39 -1.97 28.13
C ARG A 170 4.14 -0.51 28.47
N GLY A 171 2.94 -0.18 28.95
CA GLY A 171 2.75 1.12 29.57
C GLY A 171 3.83 1.25 30.62
N ASP A 172 4.53 2.38 30.65
CA ASP A 172 5.29 2.79 31.81
C ASP A 172 4.32 2.70 33.00
N GLU A 173 4.46 1.64 33.79
CA GLU A 173 3.90 1.58 35.11
C GLU A 173 4.61 2.69 35.88
N ALA A 174 3.86 3.75 36.17
CA ALA A 174 4.32 4.83 37.01
C ALA A 174 4.93 4.21 38.26
N VAL A 175 6.25 4.35 38.40
CA VAL A 175 6.94 4.04 39.65
C VAL A 175 6.20 4.83 40.74
N PRO A 176 5.55 4.17 41.72
CA PRO A 176 4.91 4.90 42.79
C PRO A 176 6.02 5.68 43.50
N CYS A 177 5.90 7.00 43.56
CA CYS A 177 6.75 7.83 44.40
C CYS A 177 6.77 7.18 45.81
N PRO A 178 7.94 6.85 46.37
CA PRO A 178 7.99 6.39 47.74
C PRO A 178 7.45 7.52 48.61
N SER A 179 6.32 7.27 49.24
CA SER A 179 5.69 8.17 50.18
C SER A 179 6.73 8.58 51.22
N SER A 180 7.03 9.88 51.27
CA SER A 180 7.80 10.48 52.35
C SER A 180 7.02 10.25 53.64
N ARG A 181 7.49 9.26 54.40
CA ARG A 181 6.98 8.93 55.72
C ARG A 181 7.23 10.16 56.61
N ARG A 182 6.15 10.85 57.00
CA ARG A 182 6.17 11.85 58.08
C ARG A 182 6.77 11.19 59.33
N ALA A 183 7.89 11.69 59.81
CA ALA A 183 8.33 11.47 61.18
C ALA A 183 7.71 12.56 62.06
N ALA A 184 7.12 12.13 63.18
CA ALA A 184 6.62 12.96 64.26
C ALA A 184 7.76 13.44 65.16
#